data_AF-A0A9D5EUT6-F1
#
_entry.id   AF-A0A9D5EUT6-F1
#
_cell.length_a   1.000
_cell.length_b   1.000
_cell.length_c   1.000
_cell.angle_alpha   90.00
_cell.angle_beta   90.00
_cell.angle_gamma   90.00
#
_symmetry.space_group_name_H-M   'P 1'
#
loop_
_entity.id
_entity.type
_entity.pdbx_description
1 polymer ?
#
loop_
_entity_poly.entity_id
_entity_poly.type
_entity_poly.pdbx_seq_one_letter_code
_entity_poly.pdbx_strand_id
1 'polypeptide(L)'
;MTSCVSRVRDRTVLFVATPALWPAWPFLPLVRRSDGREELGVLFDSRSAGLTGLSARVHFTNLFSLPASLNEFLALPHETFDTAEELAQAGWLVD
;
A
#
# COMPACT_ATOMS: atom_id res chain seq x y z
N MET A 1 6.62 3.47 -24.94
CA MET A 1 6.79 2.77 -23.63
C MET A 1 5.89 3.32 -22.51
N THR A 2 4.90 4.16 -22.83
CA THR A 2 3.95 4.77 -21.86
C THR A 2 2.84 3.84 -21.39
N SER A 3 2.53 2.76 -22.12
CA SER A 3 1.36 1.92 -21.82
C SER A 3 1.55 0.98 -20.62
N CYS A 4 2.77 0.49 -20.36
CA CYS A 4 3.02 -0.42 -19.23
C CYS A 4 2.94 0.31 -17.88
N VAL A 5 3.51 1.52 -17.79
CA VAL A 5 3.47 2.33 -16.57
C VAL A 5 2.04 2.77 -16.24
N SER A 6 1.26 3.12 -17.26
CA SER A 6 -0.19 3.40 -17.09
C SER A 6 -0.92 2.19 -16.53
N ARG A 7 -0.69 0.99 -17.08
CA ARG A 7 -1.34 -0.24 -16.62
C ARG A 7 -0.98 -0.61 -15.17
N VAL A 8 0.27 -0.41 -14.76
CA VAL A 8 0.67 -0.70 -13.36
C VAL A 8 0.02 0.27 -12.39
N ARG A 9 -0.12 1.55 -12.76
CA ARG A 9 -0.87 2.54 -11.97
C ARG A 9 -2.35 2.19 -11.87
N ASP A 10 -3.00 1.89 -12.99
CA ASP A 10 -4.42 1.51 -13.02
C ASP A 10 -4.67 0.24 -12.17
N ARG A 11 -3.78 -0.75 -12.27
CA ARG A 11 -3.78 -1.94 -11.42
C ARG A 11 -3.64 -1.58 -9.95
N THR A 12 -2.71 -0.71 -9.61
CA THR A 12 -2.51 -0.28 -8.22
C THR A 12 -3.77 0.37 -7.66
N VAL A 13 -4.37 1.31 -8.38
CA VAL A 13 -5.62 1.98 -7.97
C VAL A 13 -6.72 0.96 -7.73
N LEU A 14 -6.91 0.00 -8.66
CA LEU A 14 -7.90 -1.07 -8.52
C LEU A 14 -7.71 -1.88 -7.23
N PHE A 15 -6.47 -2.30 -6.94
CA PHE A 15 -6.18 -3.09 -5.75
C PHE A 15 -6.40 -2.26 -4.49
N VAL A 16 -5.88 -1.04 -4.40
CA VAL A 16 -6.06 -0.18 -3.22
C VAL A 16 -7.55 0.10 -2.95
N ALA A 17 -8.34 0.31 -3.99
CA ALA A 17 -9.78 0.53 -3.86
C ALA A 17 -10.56 -0.74 -3.44
N THR A 18 -10.02 -1.93 -3.73
CA THR A 18 -10.75 -3.21 -3.62
C THR A 18 -10.00 -4.25 -2.78
N PRO A 19 -10.10 -4.20 -1.42
CA PRO A 19 -9.45 -5.16 -0.52
C PRO A 19 -9.72 -6.64 -0.80
N ALA A 20 -10.89 -6.95 -1.37
CA ALA A 20 -11.25 -8.33 -1.76
C ALA A 20 -10.32 -8.92 -2.85
N LEU A 21 -9.50 -8.10 -3.52
CA LEU A 21 -8.54 -8.55 -4.53
C LEU A 21 -7.14 -8.82 -3.93
N TRP A 22 -6.92 -8.56 -2.64
CA TRP A 22 -5.58 -8.62 -2.05
C TRP A 22 -5.13 -10.08 -1.85
N PRO A 23 -4.01 -10.51 -2.46
CA PRO A 23 -3.54 -11.89 -2.34
C PRO A 23 -3.11 -12.25 -0.92
N ALA A 24 -2.66 -11.27 -0.14
CA ALA A 24 -2.14 -11.42 1.21
C ALA A 24 -3.05 -10.73 2.24
N TRP A 25 -4.38 -10.71 2.01
CA TRP A 25 -5.34 -10.10 2.94
C TRP A 25 -5.06 -10.56 4.39
N PRO A 26 -4.97 -9.63 5.37
CA PRO A 26 -5.44 -8.23 5.33
C PRO A 26 -4.39 -7.20 4.88
N PHE A 27 -3.32 -7.62 4.19
CA PHE A 27 -2.21 -6.76 3.78
C PHE A 27 -2.07 -6.67 2.26
N LEU A 28 -1.74 -5.48 1.77
CA LEU A 28 -1.35 -5.24 0.37
C LEU A 28 0.10 -4.73 0.34
N PRO A 29 1.06 -5.54 -0.12
CA PRO A 29 2.43 -5.09 -0.30
C PRO A 29 2.52 -4.12 -1.47
N LEU A 30 3.34 -3.09 -1.30
CA LEU A 30 3.60 -2.03 -2.27
C LEU A 30 5.10 -1.80 -2.37
N VAL A 31 5.52 -1.35 -3.54
CA VAL A 31 6.90 -1.00 -3.84
C VAL A 31 6.93 0.40 -4.43
N ARG A 32 7.83 1.25 -3.92
CA ARG A 32 8.17 2.54 -4.54
C ARG A 32 9.63 2.51 -4.97
N ARG A 33 9.89 2.86 -6.23
CA ARG A 33 11.24 2.87 -6.82
C ARG A 33 11.65 4.31 -7.13
N SER A 34 12.77 4.75 -6.56
CA SER A 34 13.30 6.11 -6.73
C SER A 34 14.83 6.07 -6.80
N ASP A 35 15.45 6.68 -7.82
CA ASP A 35 16.91 6.82 -7.97
C ASP A 35 17.75 5.55 -7.67
N GLY A 36 17.27 4.39 -8.14
CA GLY A 36 17.94 3.10 -7.93
C GLY A 36 17.76 2.50 -6.53
N ARG A 37 16.92 3.09 -5.70
CA ARG A 37 16.49 2.57 -4.39
C ARG A 37 15.08 2.01 -4.48
N GLU A 38 14.85 0.97 -3.68
CA GLU A 38 13.54 0.35 -3.52
C GLU A 38 13.07 0.57 -2.08
N GLU A 39 11.89 1.14 -1.95
CA GLU A 39 11.18 1.31 -0.69
C GLU A 39 10.03 0.31 -0.65
N LEU A 40 9.88 -0.37 0.49
CA LEU A 40 8.82 -1.35 0.72
C LEU A 40 7.77 -0.77 1.64
N GLY A 41 6.51 -1.01 1.27
CA GLY A 41 5.35 -0.52 1.99
C GLY A 41 4.28 -1.59 2.11
N VAL A 42 3.45 -1.47 3.13
CA VAL A 42 2.27 -2.33 3.32
C VAL A 42 1.06 -1.45 3.63
N LEU A 43 0.01 -1.61 2.83
CA LEU A 43 -1.33 -1.18 3.20
C LEU A 43 -2.01 -2.25 4.04
N PHE A 44 -2.83 -1.82 4.99
CA PHE A 44 -3.67 -2.68 5.82
C PHE A 44 -5.14 -2.37 5.57
N ASP A 45 -5.99 -3.40 5.50
CA ASP A 45 -7.43 -3.24 5.31
C ASP A 45 -8.09 -2.78 6.62
N SER A 46 -7.89 -1.50 6.92
CA SER A 46 -8.40 -0.86 8.12
C SER A 46 -9.92 -0.86 8.16
N ARG A 47 -10.58 -0.84 6.99
CA ARG A 47 -12.05 -0.79 6.87
C ARG A 47 -12.66 -2.08 7.41
N SER A 48 -12.14 -3.23 7.00
CA SER A 48 -12.58 -4.52 7.53
C SER A 48 -12.25 -4.71 9.01
N ALA A 49 -11.24 -4.00 9.52
CA ALA A 49 -10.93 -3.92 10.95
C ALA A 49 -11.79 -2.91 11.73
N GLY A 50 -12.74 -2.21 11.09
CA GLY A 50 -13.56 -1.18 11.72
C GLY A 50 -12.82 0.12 12.06
N LEU A 51 -11.62 0.31 11.51
CA LEU A 51 -10.79 1.50 11.71
C LEU A 51 -10.99 2.49 10.55
N THR A 52 -11.41 3.71 10.90
CA THR A 52 -11.61 4.82 9.95
C THR A 52 -10.35 5.68 9.85
N GLY A 53 -10.20 6.39 8.72
CA GLY A 53 -9.08 7.33 8.52
C GLY A 53 -7.72 6.70 8.20
N LEU A 54 -7.66 5.39 7.97
CA LEU A 54 -6.41 4.64 7.71
C LEU A 54 -6.37 3.97 6.31
N SER A 55 -7.38 4.17 5.47
CA SER A 55 -7.59 3.33 4.28
C SER A 55 -6.57 3.49 3.14
N ALA A 56 -5.79 4.56 3.15
CA ALA A 56 -4.71 4.80 2.18
C ALA A 56 -3.41 5.17 2.91
N ARG A 57 -3.11 4.46 4.00
CA ARG A 57 -1.89 4.62 4.79
C ARG A 57 -0.88 3.52 4.49
N VAL A 58 0.24 3.89 3.88
CA VAL A 58 1.34 2.97 3.57
C VAL A 58 2.30 2.92 4.75
N HIS A 59 2.39 1.79 5.43
CA HIS A 59 3.34 1.56 6.51
C HIS A 59 4.68 1.08 5.95
N PHE A 60 5.79 1.69 6.35
CA PHE A 60 7.14 1.36 5.87
C PHE A 60 7.65 0.06 6.52
N THR A 61 7.28 -1.06 5.91
CA THR A 61 7.71 -2.40 6.28
C THR A 61 7.52 -3.33 5.07
N ASN A 62 7.90 -4.59 5.22
CA ASN A 62 7.61 -5.65 4.25
C ASN A 62 6.75 -6.74 4.89
N LEU A 63 6.07 -7.53 4.06
CA LEU A 63 5.14 -8.57 4.50
C LEU A 63 5.80 -9.65 5.39
N PHE A 64 7.11 -9.86 5.26
CA PHE A 64 7.87 -10.86 6.02
C PHE A 64 8.43 -10.32 7.34
N SER A 65 8.28 -9.01 7.60
CA SER A 65 8.80 -8.31 8.79
C SER A 65 7.70 -7.55 9.52
N LEU A 66 6.47 -8.07 9.47
CA LEU A 66 5.34 -7.47 10.19
C LEU A 66 5.51 -7.62 11.71
N PRO A 67 5.19 -6.59 12.51
CA PRO A 67 5.13 -6.69 13.96
C PRO A 67 4.12 -7.74 14.45
N ALA A 68 4.30 -8.23 15.66
CA ALA A 68 3.45 -9.27 16.24
C ALA A 68 2.07 -8.76 16.66
N SER A 69 1.90 -7.44 16.80
CA SER A 69 0.63 -6.83 17.21
C SER A 69 0.17 -5.72 16.26
N LEU A 70 -1.15 -5.53 16.19
CA LEU A 70 -1.76 -4.47 15.40
C LEU A 70 -1.32 -3.08 15.89
N ASN A 71 -1.18 -2.88 17.21
CA ASN A 71 -0.76 -1.59 17.76
C ASN A 71 0.68 -1.22 17.33
N GLU A 72 1.60 -2.19 17.33
CA GLU A 72 2.96 -1.97 16.84
C GLU A 72 2.97 -1.69 15.34
N PHE A 73 2.15 -2.43 14.56
CA PHE A 73 2.01 -2.17 13.12
C PHE A 73 1.50 -0.74 12.84
N LEU A 74 0.45 -0.31 13.55
CA LEU A 74 -0.13 1.02 13.38
C LEU A 74 0.82 2.16 13.81
N ALA A 75 1.78 1.86 14.69
CA ALA A 75 2.82 2.79 15.15
C ALA A 75 4.02 2.89 14.20
N LEU A 76 4.13 2.03 13.17
CA LEU A 76 5.21 2.10 12.20
C LEU A 76 5.24 3.46 11.48
N PRO A 77 6.44 3.94 11.07
CA PRO A 77 6.56 5.04 10.12
C PRO A 77 5.67 4.78 8.91
N HIS A 78 4.94 5.79 8.48
CA HIS A 78 3.97 5.63 7.40
C HIS A 78 3.78 6.94 6.63
N GLU A 79 3.27 6.78 5.41
CA GLU A 79 2.79 7.86 4.56
C GLU A 79 1.27 7.74 4.44
N THR A 80 0.56 8.85 4.56
CA THR A 80 -0.91 8.87 4.46
C THR A 80 -1.29 9.64 3.20
N PHE A 81 -2.20 9.06 2.42
CA PHE A 81 -2.77 9.66 1.23
C PHE A 81 -4.29 9.79 1.39
N ASP A 82 -4.90 10.72 0.66
CA ASP A 82 -6.35 10.88 0.68
C ASP A 82 -7.02 9.88 -0.30
N THR A 83 -6.32 9.53 -1.37
CA THR A 83 -6.85 8.66 -2.44
C THR A 83 -5.87 7.58 -2.91
N ALA A 84 -6.41 6.57 -3.61
CA ALA A 84 -5.60 5.53 -4.25
C ALA A 84 -4.76 6.10 -5.41
N GLU A 85 -5.30 7.10 -6.11
CA GLU A 85 -4.67 7.81 -7.21
C GLU A 85 -3.46 8.60 -6.72
N GLU A 86 -3.57 9.30 -5.58
CA GLU A 86 -2.45 10.01 -4.96
C GLU A 86 -1.34 9.07 -4.54
N LEU A 87 -1.68 7.93 -3.92
CA LEU A 87 -0.72 6.89 -3.56
C LEU A 87 0.04 6.38 -4.81
N ALA A 88 -0.68 6.09 -5.90
CA ALA A 88 -0.08 5.65 -7.15
C ALA A 88 0.76 6.76 -7.84
N GLN A 89 0.35 8.02 -7.70
CA GLN A 89 1.09 9.18 -8.20
C GLN A 89 2.39 9.40 -7.41
N ALA A 90 2.38 9.15 -6.10
CA ALA A 90 3.55 9.14 -5.23
C ALA A 90 4.51 7.96 -5.52
N GLY A 91 4.15 7.07 -6.46
CA GLY A 91 5.01 6.00 -6.95
C GLY A 91 4.94 4.70 -6.15
N TRP A 92 4.05 4.61 -5.16
CA TRP A 92 3.72 3.34 -4.53
C TRP A 92 2.88 2.50 -5.49
N LEU A 93 3.39 1.35 -5.88
CA LEU A 93 2.75 0.48 -6.87
C LEU A 93 2.67 -0.95 -6.34
N VAL A 94 1.61 -1.66 -6.71
CA VAL A 94 1.60 -3.12 -6.57
C VAL A 94 2.54 -3.69 -7.62
N ASP A 95 3.37 -4.67 -7.24
CA ASP A 95 4.29 -5.38 -8.14
C ASP A 95 3.83 -6.83 -8.35
#